data_AF-A0A6J1TFG6-F1
#
_entry.id   AF-A0A6J1TFG6-F1
#
_cell.length_a   1.000
_cell.length_b   1.000
_cell.length_c   1.000
_cell.angle_alpha   90.00
_cell.angle_beta   90.00
_cell.angle_gamma   90.00
#
_symmetry.space_group_name_H-M   'P 1'
#
loop_
_entity.id
_entity.type
_entity.pdbx_description
1 polymer ?
#
loop_
_entity_poly.entity_id
_entity_poly.type
_entity_poly.pdbx_seq_one_letter_code
_entity_poly.pdbx_strand_id
1 'polypeptide(L)'
;MATGNHRELANAIKNVHQTLRLEAKKIGEEKAWREHCQKSEVLQNYSQAMQQLATEHWEKNSSDTQNKRAVSRVQWIVKQCEDYFFSERKFQAFQKEIAFCSRFNLHGDILAEYKSKASEVPEVVNVLDVGSCYNPFKIFSRFNVVAVDIAPASFDVYKCDFLNLDVLEDKSKPTKLDGEITSLAAASFEVIIFSLLLEYLPSSKQRYKCCSKASKLLAPGGILCIVTPDSKHATANSGIMKKWRYALASEGLLRLEYDKLPHLHCMVFRKCIHPCLAREWLSSVMLSDTKKGKSISGSPEQLMVIPQDFHSYSEEQDNLKHEVRDDDESIATIFADLPTL
;
A
#
# COMPACT_ATOMS: atom_id res chain seq x y z
N MET A 1 0.65 25.21 12.47
CA MET A 1 -0.36 24.82 13.47
C MET A 1 -1.62 24.38 12.72
N ALA A 2 -2.11 23.17 12.96
CA ALA A 2 -3.35 22.67 12.37
C ALA A 2 -4.54 23.54 12.81
N THR A 3 -5.48 23.83 11.90
CA THR A 3 -6.75 24.50 12.24
C THR A 3 -7.65 23.57 13.07
N GLY A 4 -8.63 24.11 13.78
CA GLY A 4 -9.58 23.30 14.58
C GLY A 4 -10.24 22.18 13.76
N ASN A 5 -10.68 22.50 12.54
CA ASN A 5 -11.28 21.54 11.60
C ASN A 5 -10.29 20.43 11.17
N HIS A 6 -9.02 20.76 10.91
CA HIS A 6 -8.00 19.78 10.53
C HIS A 6 -7.84 18.68 11.62
N ARG A 7 -7.77 19.09 12.89
CA ARG A 7 -7.60 18.14 14.01
C ARG A 7 -8.83 17.27 14.23
N GLU A 8 -10.02 17.81 14.01
CA GLU A 8 -11.28 17.06 14.11
C GLU A 8 -11.35 15.94 13.06
N LEU A 9 -11.03 16.25 11.79
CA LEU A 9 -11.00 15.28 10.71
C LEU A 9 -9.96 14.16 10.96
N ALA A 10 -8.75 14.53 11.39
CA ALA A 10 -7.70 13.57 11.72
C ALA A 10 -8.10 12.65 12.90
N ASN A 11 -8.77 13.20 13.91
CA ASN A 11 -9.29 12.42 15.03
C ASN A 11 -10.40 11.45 14.61
N ALA A 12 -11.31 11.86 13.71
CA ALA A 12 -12.35 10.98 13.19
C ALA A 12 -11.75 9.74 12.50
N ILE A 13 -10.74 9.95 11.64
CA ILE A 13 -9.98 8.88 10.96
C ILE A 13 -9.28 7.99 11.99
N LYS A 14 -8.53 8.58 12.91
CA LYS A 14 -7.83 7.84 13.96
C LYS A 14 -8.77 6.92 14.75
N ASN A 15 -9.91 7.44 15.19
CA ASN A 15 -10.87 6.70 16.01
C ASN A 15 -11.37 5.45 15.28
N VAL A 16 -11.70 5.57 13.98
CA VAL A 16 -12.11 4.42 13.17
C VAL A 16 -11.04 3.34 13.12
N HIS A 17 -9.77 3.70 12.88
CA HIS A 17 -8.68 2.72 12.86
C HIS A 17 -8.44 2.08 14.23
N GLN A 18 -8.55 2.86 15.32
CA GLN A 18 -8.37 2.35 16.68
C GLN A 18 -9.49 1.39 17.06
N THR A 19 -10.75 1.77 16.85
CA THR A 19 -11.92 0.92 17.12
C THR A 19 -11.82 -0.39 16.36
N LEU A 20 -11.51 -0.36 15.06
CA LEU A 20 -11.37 -1.58 14.26
C LEU A 20 -10.28 -2.52 14.79
N ARG A 21 -9.14 -1.97 15.24
CA ARG A 21 -8.06 -2.78 15.85
C ARG A 21 -8.46 -3.39 17.19
N LEU A 22 -9.16 -2.63 18.03
CA LEU A 22 -9.68 -3.12 19.32
C LEU A 22 -10.69 -4.26 19.09
N GLU A 23 -11.60 -4.07 18.14
CA GLU A 23 -12.57 -5.10 17.74
C GLU A 23 -11.86 -6.35 17.21
N ALA A 24 -10.86 -6.20 16.33
CA ALA A 24 -10.07 -7.32 15.81
C ALA A 24 -9.37 -8.12 16.92
N LYS A 25 -8.88 -7.46 17.98
CA LYS A 25 -8.30 -8.13 19.16
C LYS A 25 -9.37 -8.89 19.97
N LYS A 26 -10.58 -8.33 20.08
CA LYS A 26 -11.69 -8.88 20.89
C LYS A 26 -12.41 -10.05 20.24
N ILE A 27 -12.75 -9.92 18.95
CA ILE A 27 -13.63 -10.86 18.24
C ILE A 27 -12.96 -11.56 17.04
N GLY A 28 -11.67 -11.28 16.80
CA GLY A 28 -10.89 -11.82 15.69
C GLY A 28 -10.96 -10.96 14.43
N GLU A 29 -9.86 -10.91 13.69
CA GLU A 29 -9.64 -10.03 12.53
C GLU A 29 -10.69 -10.18 11.41
N GLU A 30 -11.08 -11.41 11.08
CA GLU A 30 -12.04 -11.70 10.00
C GLU A 30 -13.48 -11.30 10.37
N LYS A 31 -13.86 -11.48 11.63
CA LYS A 31 -15.19 -11.09 12.11
C LYS A 31 -15.28 -9.57 12.27
N ALA A 32 -14.28 -8.95 12.88
CA ALA A 32 -14.20 -7.50 13.03
C ALA A 32 -14.25 -6.78 11.68
N TRP A 33 -13.49 -7.25 10.68
CA TRP A 33 -13.54 -6.67 9.33
C TRP A 33 -14.94 -6.77 8.72
N ARG A 34 -15.58 -7.94 8.78
CA ARG A 34 -16.92 -8.14 8.23
C ARG A 34 -17.98 -7.24 8.86
N GLU A 35 -17.96 -7.11 10.19
CA GLU A 35 -18.87 -6.22 10.92
C GLU A 35 -18.58 -4.74 10.59
N HIS A 36 -17.30 -4.39 10.47
CA HIS A 36 -16.86 -3.05 10.09
C HIS A 36 -17.32 -2.65 8.69
N CYS A 37 -17.27 -3.55 7.70
CA CYS A 37 -17.79 -3.33 6.35
C CYS A 37 -19.30 -3.00 6.31
N GLN A 38 -20.06 -3.34 7.35
CA GLN A 38 -21.50 -3.09 7.44
C GLN A 38 -21.83 -1.72 8.07
N LYS A 39 -20.85 -1.04 8.69
CA LYS A 39 -21.03 0.24 9.39
C LYS A 39 -21.08 1.42 8.42
N SER A 40 -22.11 1.47 7.57
CA SER A 40 -22.22 2.40 6.44
C SER A 40 -22.03 3.87 6.83
N GLU A 41 -22.65 4.32 7.93
CA GLU A 41 -22.53 5.72 8.41
C GLU A 41 -21.10 6.04 8.89
N VAL A 42 -20.47 5.13 9.64
CA VAL A 42 -19.08 5.28 10.11
C VAL A 42 -18.12 5.37 8.92
N LEU A 43 -18.31 4.49 7.94
CA LEU A 43 -17.50 4.44 6.74
C LEU A 43 -17.68 5.67 5.83
N GLN A 44 -18.90 6.21 5.74
CA GLN A 44 -19.18 7.43 5.00
C GLN A 44 -18.54 8.66 5.67
N ASN A 45 -18.65 8.77 6.99
CA ASN A 45 -17.99 9.85 7.74
C ASN A 45 -16.47 9.76 7.61
N TYR A 46 -15.92 8.53 7.65
CA TYR A 46 -14.50 8.27 7.44
C TYR A 46 -14.03 8.74 6.06
N SER A 47 -14.73 8.35 4.99
CA SER A 47 -14.32 8.68 3.63
C SER A 47 -14.45 10.18 3.32
N GLN A 48 -15.50 10.83 3.83
CA GLN A 48 -15.63 12.29 3.75
C GLN A 48 -14.49 13.00 4.48
N ALA A 49 -14.13 12.54 5.68
CA ALA A 49 -13.01 13.12 6.42
C ALA A 49 -11.68 12.94 5.68
N MET A 50 -11.44 11.76 5.10
CA MET A 50 -10.25 11.48 4.29
C MET A 50 -10.16 12.37 3.05
N GLN A 51 -11.28 12.57 2.34
CA GLN A 51 -11.35 13.43 1.16
C GLN A 51 -11.09 14.90 1.52
N GLN A 52 -11.73 15.40 2.58
CA GLN A 52 -11.56 16.79 3.03
C GLN A 52 -10.12 17.05 3.49
N LEU A 53 -9.52 16.14 4.28
CA LEU A 53 -8.10 16.25 4.63
C LEU A 53 -7.22 16.32 3.38
N ALA A 54 -7.47 15.46 2.40
CA ALA A 54 -6.62 15.42 1.23
C ALA A 54 -6.71 16.66 0.36
N THR A 55 -7.92 17.09 0.03
CA THR A 55 -8.16 18.17 -0.94
C THR A 55 -8.04 19.56 -0.32
N GLU A 56 -8.38 19.71 0.96
CA GLU A 56 -8.38 21.02 1.62
C GLU A 56 -7.10 21.29 2.41
N HIS A 57 -6.41 20.24 2.88
CA HIS A 57 -5.23 20.38 3.73
C HIS A 57 -3.95 19.83 3.08
N TRP A 58 -3.95 18.66 2.44
CA TRP A 58 -2.70 18.09 1.87
C TRP A 58 -2.34 18.67 0.48
N GLU A 59 -3.32 18.86 -0.41
CA GLU A 59 -3.08 19.35 -1.79
C GLU A 59 -2.77 20.84 -1.86
N LYS A 60 -3.53 21.70 -1.16
CA LYS A 60 -3.32 23.16 -1.18
C LYS A 60 -1.92 23.58 -0.69
N ASN A 61 -1.34 22.78 0.20
CA ASN A 61 -0.02 23.07 0.78
C ASN A 61 1.14 22.62 -0.12
N SER A 62 0.91 21.69 -1.05
CA SER A 62 1.96 21.22 -1.98
C SER A 62 2.15 22.13 -3.20
N SER A 63 1.25 23.09 -3.42
CA SER A 63 1.38 24.13 -4.47
C SER A 63 2.09 25.42 -4.03
N ASP A 64 2.46 25.57 -2.75
CA ASP A 64 3.08 26.79 -2.24
C ASP A 64 4.60 26.85 -2.54
N THR A 65 4.97 27.66 -3.53
CA THR A 65 6.34 27.78 -4.08
C THR A 65 7.45 28.15 -3.09
N GLN A 66 7.12 28.58 -1.87
CA GLN A 66 8.13 28.90 -0.85
C GLN A 66 8.71 27.65 -0.16
N ASN A 67 8.04 26.50 -0.21
CA ASN A 67 8.50 25.29 0.48
C ASN A 67 8.90 24.17 -0.48
N LYS A 68 10.12 24.24 -1.02
CA LYS A 68 10.72 23.28 -1.97
C LYS A 68 10.91 21.84 -1.44
N ARG A 69 10.35 21.48 -0.27
CA ARG A 69 10.62 20.21 0.44
C ARG A 69 9.41 19.27 0.59
N ALA A 70 8.17 19.72 0.40
CA ALA A 70 7.01 18.83 0.37
C ALA A 70 6.83 18.18 -1.00
N VAL A 71 7.05 16.86 -1.07
CA VAL A 71 6.61 16.07 -2.22
C VAL A 71 5.23 15.51 -1.90
N SER A 72 4.21 15.90 -2.67
CA SER A 72 2.89 15.28 -2.59
C SER A 72 3.01 13.78 -2.84
N ARG A 73 2.37 12.94 -2.02
CA ARG A 73 2.39 11.48 -2.20
C ARG A 73 1.90 11.06 -3.59
N VAL A 74 0.90 11.77 -4.13
CA VAL A 74 0.36 11.55 -5.47
C VAL A 74 1.43 11.84 -6.50
N GLN A 75 2.11 12.99 -6.40
CA GLN A 75 3.20 13.36 -7.29
C GLN A 75 4.39 12.42 -7.19
N TRP A 76 4.72 11.95 -5.98
CA TRP A 76 5.77 10.94 -5.79
C TRP A 76 5.41 9.65 -6.53
N ILE A 77 4.20 9.13 -6.35
CA ILE A 77 3.73 7.90 -7.02
C ILE A 77 3.73 8.07 -8.54
N VAL A 78 3.18 9.18 -9.05
CA VAL A 78 3.14 9.49 -10.48
C VAL A 78 4.55 9.53 -11.05
N LYS A 79 5.47 10.25 -10.42
CA LYS A 79 6.88 10.30 -10.83
C LYS A 79 7.50 8.91 -10.90
N GLN A 80 7.27 8.03 -9.92
CA GLN A 80 7.82 6.68 -9.97
C GLN A 80 7.23 5.85 -11.12
N CYS A 81 5.94 6.00 -11.40
CA CYS A 81 5.29 5.33 -12.52
C CYS A 81 5.81 5.85 -13.86
N GLU A 82 5.94 7.17 -14.01
CA GLU A 82 6.45 7.79 -15.22
C GLU A 82 7.91 7.41 -15.48
N ASP A 83 8.75 7.54 -14.46
CA ASP A 83 10.15 7.11 -14.52
C ASP A 83 10.24 5.63 -14.86
N TYR A 84 9.36 4.78 -14.35
CA TYR A 84 9.42 3.35 -14.61
C TYR A 84 8.95 2.97 -16.01
N PHE A 85 7.74 3.34 -16.42
CA PHE A 85 7.12 2.89 -17.67
C PHE A 85 7.48 3.72 -18.88
N PHE A 86 7.82 5.00 -18.69
CA PHE A 86 7.99 5.95 -19.79
C PHE A 86 9.44 6.40 -19.97
N SER A 87 10.37 5.69 -19.32
CA SER A 87 11.81 5.80 -19.54
C SER A 87 12.43 4.40 -19.67
N GLU A 88 13.76 4.34 -19.77
CA GLU A 88 14.48 3.06 -19.84
C GLU A 88 14.48 2.26 -18.52
N ARG A 89 13.94 2.81 -17.43
CA ARG A 89 14.05 2.20 -16.10
C ARG A 89 13.37 0.83 -15.99
N LYS A 90 12.23 0.60 -16.66
CA LYS A 90 11.60 -0.74 -16.76
C LYS A 90 12.55 -1.74 -17.41
N PHE A 91 13.19 -1.34 -18.52
CA PHE A 91 14.15 -2.19 -19.22
C PHE A 91 15.41 -2.46 -18.38
N GLN A 92 15.94 -1.45 -17.70
CA GLN A 92 17.07 -1.62 -16.77
C GLN A 92 16.73 -2.54 -15.60
N ALA A 93 15.51 -2.45 -15.04
CA ALA A 93 15.03 -3.35 -14.01
C ALA A 93 14.93 -4.79 -14.52
N PHE A 94 14.47 -4.98 -15.75
CA PHE A 94 14.46 -6.28 -16.42
C PHE A 94 15.87 -6.85 -16.63
N GLN A 95 16.85 -6.04 -17.04
CA GLN A 95 18.24 -6.48 -17.18
C GLN A 95 18.85 -6.94 -15.84
N LYS A 96 18.57 -6.21 -14.75
CA LYS A 96 18.96 -6.63 -13.39
C LYS A 96 18.31 -7.96 -13.00
N GLU A 97 17.06 -8.17 -13.41
CA GLU A 97 16.35 -9.43 -13.18
C GLU A 97 17.03 -10.61 -13.90
N ILE A 98 17.39 -10.44 -15.18
CA ILE A 98 18.12 -11.45 -15.95
C ILE A 98 19.42 -11.82 -15.22
N ALA A 99 20.18 -10.83 -14.75
CA ALA A 99 21.42 -11.08 -14.03
C ALA A 99 21.21 -11.91 -12.75
N PHE A 100 20.13 -11.66 -12.01
CA PHE A 100 19.79 -12.49 -10.85
C PHE A 100 19.35 -13.89 -11.26
N CYS A 101 18.53 -14.03 -12.30
CA CYS A 101 18.13 -15.32 -12.82
C CYS A 101 19.35 -16.16 -13.21
N SER A 102 20.32 -15.60 -13.93
CA SER A 102 21.59 -16.27 -14.24
C SER A 102 22.36 -16.68 -12.98
N ARG A 103 22.44 -15.80 -11.97
CA ARG A 103 23.11 -16.11 -10.69
C ARG A 103 22.47 -17.27 -9.94
N PHE A 104 21.16 -17.43 -10.05
CA PHE A 104 20.40 -18.50 -9.39
C PHE A 104 20.12 -19.71 -10.29
N ASN A 105 20.74 -19.78 -11.49
CA ASN A 105 20.49 -20.81 -12.50
C ASN A 105 19.00 -20.96 -12.86
N LEU A 106 18.25 -19.85 -12.82
CA LEU A 106 16.86 -19.78 -13.26
C LEU A 106 16.84 -19.46 -14.75
N HIS A 107 16.71 -20.51 -15.56
CA HIS A 107 16.58 -20.41 -17.02
C HIS A 107 15.14 -20.69 -17.43
N GLY A 108 14.67 -20.02 -18.49
CA GLY A 108 13.35 -20.30 -19.04
C GLY A 108 12.96 -19.35 -20.16
N ASP A 109 12.09 -19.85 -21.04
CA ASP A 109 11.61 -19.14 -22.23
C ASP A 109 10.84 -17.85 -21.88
N ILE A 110 10.25 -17.78 -20.67
CA ILE A 110 9.50 -16.62 -20.19
C ILE A 110 10.33 -15.32 -20.19
N LEU A 111 11.64 -15.40 -19.91
CA LEU A 111 12.52 -14.23 -19.93
C LEU A 111 12.80 -13.77 -21.35
N ALA A 112 12.93 -14.71 -22.29
CA ALA A 112 13.12 -14.39 -23.71
C ALA A 112 11.85 -13.77 -24.30
N GLU A 113 10.68 -14.32 -23.99
CA GLU A 113 9.38 -13.79 -24.42
C GLU A 113 9.15 -12.36 -23.88
N TYR A 114 9.54 -12.10 -22.62
CA TYR A 114 9.32 -10.80 -22.01
C TYR A 114 10.30 -9.73 -22.49
N LYS A 115 11.42 -10.10 -23.14
CA LYS A 115 12.45 -9.15 -23.56
C LYS A 115 11.92 -8.05 -24.48
N SER A 116 11.04 -8.37 -25.43
CA SER A 116 10.41 -7.38 -26.29
C SER A 116 9.50 -6.44 -25.50
N LYS A 117 8.60 -7.01 -24.67
CA LYS A 117 7.65 -6.28 -23.80
C LYS A 117 8.35 -5.35 -22.79
N ALA A 118 9.58 -5.66 -22.39
CA ALA A 118 10.36 -4.85 -21.46
C ALA A 118 10.89 -3.55 -22.07
N SER A 119 11.14 -3.52 -23.38
CA SER A 119 11.62 -2.35 -24.10
C SER A 119 10.50 -1.48 -24.67
N GLU A 120 9.27 -1.99 -24.73
CA GLU A 120 8.10 -1.24 -25.15
C GLU A 120 7.74 -0.15 -24.14
N VAL A 121 7.60 1.07 -24.64
CA VAL A 121 7.07 2.22 -23.89
C VAL A 121 5.58 2.33 -24.18
N PRO A 122 4.70 2.03 -23.21
CA PRO A 122 3.27 2.17 -23.42
C PRO A 122 2.87 3.65 -23.51
N GLU A 123 1.80 3.94 -24.26
CA GLU A 123 1.16 5.26 -24.25
C GLU A 123 0.45 5.50 -22.91
N VAL A 124 -0.28 4.49 -22.44
CA VAL A 124 -1.09 4.48 -21.23
C VAL A 124 -0.83 3.21 -20.42
N VAL A 125 -0.87 3.29 -19.09
CA VAL A 125 -0.76 2.15 -18.17
C VAL A 125 -2.07 1.93 -17.42
N ASN A 126 -2.45 0.67 -17.19
CA ASN A 126 -3.59 0.32 -16.35
C ASN A 126 -3.18 0.35 -14.89
N VAL A 127 -3.90 1.17 -14.12
CA VAL A 127 -3.64 1.45 -12.71
C VAL A 127 -4.82 0.96 -11.89
N LEU A 128 -4.55 0.18 -10.84
CA LEU A 128 -5.53 -0.08 -9.78
C LEU A 128 -5.15 0.73 -8.54
N ASP A 129 -5.99 1.70 -8.19
CA ASP A 129 -5.84 2.50 -6.97
C ASP A 129 -6.76 1.95 -5.88
N VAL A 130 -6.18 1.31 -4.86
CA VAL A 130 -6.92 0.58 -3.81
C VAL A 130 -6.98 1.40 -2.52
N GLY A 131 -8.19 1.58 -2.00
CA GLY A 131 -8.43 2.54 -0.92
C GLY A 131 -8.34 3.98 -1.43
N SER A 132 -8.81 4.20 -2.66
CA SER A 132 -8.63 5.46 -3.38
C SER A 132 -9.37 6.63 -2.75
N CYS A 133 -10.50 6.36 -2.08
CA CYS A 133 -11.46 7.31 -1.54
C CYS A 133 -12.10 8.26 -2.59
N TYR A 134 -11.28 9.03 -3.33
CA TYR A 134 -11.72 10.10 -4.23
C TYR A 134 -11.01 10.15 -5.62
N ASN A 135 -10.28 9.11 -6.02
CA ASN A 135 -9.63 8.98 -7.33
C ASN A 135 -8.66 10.12 -7.74
N PRO A 136 -7.62 10.42 -6.92
CA PRO A 136 -6.68 11.51 -7.22
C PRO A 136 -5.88 11.29 -8.52
N PHE A 137 -5.78 10.05 -9.02
CA PHE A 137 -4.96 9.73 -10.18
C PHE A 137 -5.67 9.89 -11.52
N LYS A 138 -6.99 10.12 -11.53
CA LYS A 138 -7.76 10.24 -12.78
C LYS A 138 -7.31 11.40 -13.68
N ILE A 139 -6.70 12.43 -13.10
CA ILE A 139 -6.24 13.61 -13.84
C ILE A 139 -5.03 13.34 -14.74
N PHE A 140 -4.32 12.22 -14.53
CA PHE A 140 -3.13 11.89 -15.30
C PHE A 140 -3.52 11.12 -16.57
N SER A 141 -3.42 11.77 -17.73
CA SER A 141 -3.86 11.23 -19.02
C SER A 141 -3.17 9.94 -19.45
N ARG A 142 -1.98 9.65 -18.90
CA ARG A 142 -1.24 8.42 -19.18
C ARG A 142 -1.68 7.24 -18.30
N PHE A 143 -2.63 7.44 -17.39
CA PHE A 143 -3.13 6.41 -16.49
C PHE A 143 -4.58 6.07 -16.83
N ASN A 144 -4.83 4.79 -17.12
CA ASN A 144 -6.17 4.22 -17.15
C ASN A 144 -6.49 3.69 -15.76
N VAL A 145 -7.14 4.51 -14.93
CA VAL A 145 -7.32 4.23 -13.50
C VAL A 145 -8.64 3.49 -13.24
N VAL A 146 -8.54 2.33 -12.60
CA VAL A 146 -9.63 1.69 -11.86
C VAL A 146 -9.41 2.04 -10.39
N ALA A 147 -10.25 2.92 -9.84
CA ALA A 147 -10.20 3.30 -8.44
C ALA A 147 -11.23 2.49 -7.64
N VAL A 148 -10.82 1.90 -6.53
CA VAL A 148 -11.69 1.10 -5.65
C VAL A 148 -11.54 1.50 -4.19
N ASP A 149 -12.64 1.46 -3.45
CA ASP A 149 -12.68 1.72 -2.01
C ASP A 149 -13.83 0.95 -1.35
N ILE A 150 -13.70 0.61 -0.07
CA ILE A 150 -14.80 -0.01 0.69
C ILE A 150 -15.97 0.97 0.88
N ALA A 151 -15.68 2.28 0.93
CA ALA A 151 -16.65 3.35 1.08
C ALA A 151 -16.24 4.58 0.25
N PRO A 152 -16.52 4.58 -1.07
CA PRO A 152 -16.21 5.69 -1.95
C PRO A 152 -16.74 7.04 -1.46
N ALA A 153 -15.92 8.09 -1.50
CA ALA A 153 -16.35 9.48 -1.27
C ALA A 153 -16.73 10.19 -2.59
N SER A 154 -16.47 9.57 -3.73
CA SER A 154 -16.71 10.11 -5.07
C SER A 154 -17.37 9.06 -5.97
N PHE A 155 -18.13 9.51 -6.96
CA PHE A 155 -18.93 8.63 -7.83
C PHE A 155 -18.10 7.82 -8.83
N ASP A 156 -16.85 8.23 -9.06
CA ASP A 156 -15.90 7.60 -9.99
C ASP A 156 -14.90 6.67 -9.28
N VAL A 157 -15.18 6.32 -8.03
CA VAL A 157 -14.53 5.25 -7.29
C VAL A 157 -15.54 4.14 -7.08
N TYR A 158 -15.18 2.91 -7.48
CA TYR A 158 -16.06 1.76 -7.29
C TYR A 158 -16.03 1.29 -5.85
N LYS A 159 -17.20 0.92 -5.32
CA LYS A 159 -17.26 0.16 -4.06
C LYS A 159 -16.56 -1.19 -4.27
N CYS A 160 -15.74 -1.62 -3.31
CA CYS A 160 -15.05 -2.91 -3.30
C CYS A 160 -14.46 -3.22 -1.92
N ASP A 161 -14.82 -4.37 -1.33
CA ASP A 161 -14.00 -4.97 -0.27
C ASP A 161 -12.78 -5.69 -0.88
N PHE A 162 -11.67 -4.96 -1.00
CA PHE A 162 -10.44 -5.51 -1.59
C PHE A 162 -9.87 -6.71 -0.82
N LEU A 163 -10.17 -6.90 0.48
CA LEU A 163 -9.73 -8.12 1.19
C LEU A 163 -10.51 -9.36 0.73
N ASN A 164 -11.75 -9.19 0.28
CA ASN A 164 -12.64 -10.28 -0.15
C ASN A 164 -12.92 -10.32 -1.66
N LEU A 165 -12.33 -9.41 -2.44
CA LEU A 165 -12.31 -9.45 -3.92
C LEU A 165 -11.74 -10.77 -4.48
N ASP A 166 -12.45 -11.39 -5.43
CA ASP A 166 -11.94 -12.57 -6.14
C ASP A 166 -10.94 -12.18 -7.24
N VAL A 167 -9.89 -12.98 -7.39
CA VAL A 167 -8.95 -12.86 -8.51
C VAL A 167 -9.21 -14.01 -9.47
N LEU A 168 -9.64 -13.67 -10.68
CA LEU A 168 -9.98 -14.63 -11.71
C LEU A 168 -8.73 -14.95 -12.55
N GLU A 169 -8.35 -16.22 -12.63
CA GLU A 169 -7.16 -16.65 -13.40
C GLU A 169 -7.35 -16.46 -14.91
N ASP A 170 -8.59 -16.35 -15.38
CA ASP A 170 -8.90 -16.02 -16.77
C ASP A 170 -8.96 -14.50 -16.99
N LYS A 171 -8.83 -14.08 -18.25
CA LYS A 171 -8.95 -12.66 -18.64
C LYS A 171 -10.42 -12.22 -18.74
N SER A 172 -11.28 -12.76 -17.89
CA SER A 172 -12.68 -12.40 -17.84
C SER A 172 -12.85 -10.93 -17.44
N LYS A 173 -13.98 -10.33 -17.83
CA LYS A 173 -14.30 -8.96 -17.44
C LYS A 173 -14.54 -8.89 -15.93
N PRO A 174 -14.27 -7.74 -15.29
CA PRO A 174 -14.62 -7.53 -13.88
C PRO A 174 -16.09 -7.88 -13.61
N THR A 175 -16.34 -8.69 -12.58
CA THR A 175 -17.71 -8.96 -12.13
C THR A 175 -18.15 -7.84 -11.20
N LYS A 176 -19.36 -7.32 -11.46
CA LYS A 176 -20.03 -6.36 -10.58
C LYS A 176 -21.27 -7.00 -9.99
N LEU A 177 -21.44 -6.90 -8.68
CA LEU A 177 -22.67 -7.29 -7.97
C LEU A 177 -23.20 -6.03 -7.28
N ASP A 178 -24.43 -5.63 -7.59
CA ASP A 178 -25.07 -4.42 -7.03
C ASP A 178 -24.23 -3.13 -7.15
N GLY A 179 -23.46 -3.03 -8.24
CA GLY A 179 -22.56 -1.89 -8.50
C GLY A 179 -21.20 -1.95 -7.78
N GLU A 180 -20.98 -2.95 -6.93
CA GLU A 180 -19.70 -3.24 -6.26
C GLU A 180 -18.84 -4.17 -7.13
N ILE A 181 -17.52 -3.90 -7.22
CA ILE A 181 -16.58 -4.80 -7.88
C ILE A 181 -16.27 -5.96 -6.93
N THR A 182 -16.65 -7.18 -7.35
CA THR A 182 -16.44 -8.41 -6.57
C THR A 182 -15.36 -9.30 -7.14
N SER A 183 -14.96 -9.10 -8.41
CA SER A 183 -13.82 -9.79 -9.00
C SER A 183 -13.03 -8.95 -10.00
N LEU A 184 -11.73 -9.24 -10.12
CA LEU A 184 -10.83 -8.69 -11.14
C LEU A 184 -9.98 -9.82 -11.75
N ALA A 185 -9.58 -9.66 -13.01
CA ALA A 185 -8.73 -10.63 -13.69
C ALA A 185 -7.28 -10.57 -13.17
N ALA A 186 -6.62 -11.73 -13.08
CA ALA A 186 -5.21 -11.83 -12.78
C ALA A 186 -4.37 -11.14 -13.86
N ALA A 187 -3.21 -10.62 -13.46
CA ALA A 187 -2.24 -9.98 -14.35
C ALA A 187 -2.83 -8.90 -15.28
N SER A 188 -3.84 -8.15 -14.82
CA SER A 188 -4.56 -7.14 -15.61
C SER A 188 -4.10 -5.70 -15.37
N PHE A 189 -3.19 -5.45 -14.41
CA PHE A 189 -2.71 -4.12 -14.08
C PHE A 189 -1.19 -4.03 -14.18
N GLU A 190 -0.70 -2.95 -14.78
CA GLU A 190 0.72 -2.62 -14.76
C GLU A 190 1.14 -1.96 -13.43
N VAL A 191 0.22 -1.21 -12.81
CA VAL A 191 0.44 -0.51 -11.55
C VAL A 191 -0.66 -0.84 -10.54
N ILE A 192 -0.27 -1.12 -9.31
CA ILE A 192 -1.19 -1.12 -8.17
C ILE A 192 -0.67 -0.14 -7.12
N ILE A 193 -1.57 0.65 -6.55
CA ILE A 193 -1.25 1.70 -5.58
C ILE A 193 -1.91 1.37 -4.25
N PHE A 194 -1.10 1.30 -3.20
CA PHE A 194 -1.52 1.28 -1.80
C PHE A 194 -1.02 2.57 -1.15
N SER A 195 -1.86 3.61 -1.15
CA SER A 195 -1.55 4.89 -0.52
C SER A 195 -2.26 5.01 0.82
N LEU A 196 -1.53 4.80 1.93
CA LEU A 196 -2.02 4.79 3.32
C LEU A 196 -3.04 3.67 3.63
N LEU A 197 -3.22 2.72 2.71
CA LEU A 197 -4.18 1.63 2.82
C LEU A 197 -3.80 0.62 3.91
N LEU A 198 -2.53 0.22 3.98
CA LEU A 198 -2.13 -0.89 4.85
C LEU A 198 -2.32 -0.57 6.34
N GLU A 199 -2.29 0.72 6.71
CA GLU A 199 -2.47 1.18 8.08
C GLU A 199 -3.94 1.16 8.49
N TYR A 200 -4.86 1.09 7.55
CA TYR A 200 -6.28 0.90 7.82
C TYR A 200 -6.58 -0.51 8.32
N LEU A 201 -5.91 -1.51 7.73
CA LEU A 201 -6.15 -2.92 8.01
C LEU A 201 -5.71 -3.25 9.45
N PRO A 202 -6.51 -3.98 10.25
CA PRO A 202 -6.22 -4.15 11.67
C PRO A 202 -5.16 -5.22 11.98
N SER A 203 -4.82 -6.11 11.06
CA SER A 203 -3.87 -7.19 11.31
C SER A 203 -2.82 -7.39 10.20
N SER A 204 -1.69 -8.00 10.58
CA SER A 204 -0.59 -8.30 9.67
C SER A 204 -1.00 -9.30 8.59
N LYS A 205 -1.84 -10.27 8.95
CA LYS A 205 -2.38 -11.26 8.04
C LYS A 205 -3.29 -10.64 6.99
N GLN A 206 -4.13 -9.67 7.36
CA GLN A 206 -4.94 -8.93 6.40
C GLN A 206 -4.09 -8.03 5.49
N ARG A 207 -3.08 -7.34 6.04
CA ARG A 207 -2.10 -6.59 5.22
C ARG A 207 -1.38 -7.48 4.22
N TYR A 208 -0.97 -8.68 4.64
CA TYR A 208 -0.37 -9.68 3.77
C TYR A 208 -1.33 -10.19 2.69
N LYS A 209 -2.58 -10.53 3.06
CA LYS A 209 -3.63 -10.94 2.12
C LYS A 209 -3.87 -9.89 1.04
N CYS A 210 -3.89 -8.61 1.43
CA CYS A 210 -3.98 -7.47 0.53
C CYS A 210 -2.80 -7.43 -0.47
N CYS A 211 -1.57 -7.57 0.03
CA CYS A 211 -0.38 -7.60 -0.81
C CYS A 211 -0.31 -8.83 -1.74
N SER A 212 -0.73 -10.00 -1.26
CA SER A 212 -0.81 -11.22 -2.07
C SER A 212 -1.78 -11.04 -3.23
N LYS A 213 -2.94 -10.42 -2.97
CA LYS A 213 -3.93 -10.11 -4.02
C LYS A 213 -3.37 -9.15 -5.06
N ALA A 214 -2.73 -8.06 -4.62
CA ALA A 214 -2.05 -7.15 -5.54
C ALA A 214 -1.00 -7.87 -6.39
N SER A 215 -0.24 -8.80 -5.80
CA SER A 215 0.76 -9.58 -6.52
C SER A 215 0.17 -10.47 -7.62
N LYS A 216 -1.08 -10.94 -7.47
CA LYS A 216 -1.79 -11.74 -8.48
C LYS A 216 -2.40 -10.86 -9.58
N LEU A 217 -2.90 -9.68 -9.21
CA LEU A 217 -3.49 -8.72 -10.13
C LEU A 217 -2.44 -7.99 -10.99
N LEU A 218 -1.21 -7.89 -10.49
CA LEU A 218 -0.09 -7.30 -11.25
C LEU A 218 0.35 -8.18 -12.42
N ALA A 219 0.47 -7.57 -13.58
CA ALA A 219 1.16 -8.17 -14.71
C ALA A 219 2.64 -8.43 -14.37
N PRO A 220 3.28 -9.47 -14.95
CA PRO A 220 4.72 -9.66 -14.84
C PRO A 220 5.47 -8.37 -15.21
N GLY A 221 6.43 -7.96 -14.38
CA GLY A 221 7.17 -6.70 -14.55
C GLY A 221 6.40 -5.42 -14.19
N GLY A 222 5.13 -5.51 -13.77
CA GLY A 222 4.38 -4.41 -13.17
C GLY A 222 4.92 -4.02 -11.78
N ILE A 223 4.41 -2.91 -11.24
CA ILE A 223 4.86 -2.34 -9.96
C ILE A 223 3.72 -2.13 -8.95
N LEU A 224 4.01 -2.47 -7.69
CA LEU A 224 3.23 -2.11 -6.51
C LEU A 224 3.88 -0.89 -5.85
N CYS A 225 3.17 0.23 -5.83
CA CYS A 225 3.56 1.44 -5.10
C CYS A 225 2.91 1.40 -3.71
N ILE A 226 3.73 1.45 -2.66
CA ILE A 226 3.26 1.49 -1.27
C ILE A 226 3.73 2.79 -0.64
N VAL A 227 2.78 3.59 -0.15
CA VAL A 227 3.05 4.76 0.70
C VAL A 227 2.39 4.50 2.03
N THR A 228 3.18 4.50 3.10
CA THR A 228 2.75 4.23 4.48
C THR A 228 3.28 5.35 5.38
N PRO A 229 2.51 5.86 6.35
CA PRO A 229 2.95 6.93 7.20
C PRO A 229 4.02 6.46 8.17
N ASP A 230 4.96 7.36 8.44
CA ASP A 230 5.92 7.24 9.52
C ASP A 230 6.40 8.62 9.95
N SER A 231 6.06 9.04 11.16
CA SER A 231 6.54 10.28 11.77
C SER A 231 7.89 10.13 12.48
N LYS A 232 8.44 8.91 12.59
CA LYS A 232 9.73 8.67 13.25
C LYS A 232 10.90 8.87 12.28
N HIS A 233 12.10 9.05 12.85
CA HIS A 233 13.34 9.10 12.08
C HIS A 233 13.54 7.82 11.25
N ALA A 234 14.19 7.96 10.08
CA ALA A 234 14.29 6.93 9.04
C ALA A 234 14.76 5.54 9.51
N THR A 235 15.54 5.47 10.60
CA THR A 235 16.10 4.22 11.12
C THR A 235 15.19 3.54 12.14
N ALA A 236 14.24 4.25 12.77
CA ALA A 236 13.42 3.75 13.87
C ALA A 236 12.59 2.51 13.46
N ASN A 237 12.04 2.54 12.24
CA ASN A 237 11.21 1.46 11.70
C ASN A 237 11.93 0.62 10.64
N SER A 238 13.26 0.73 10.53
CA SER A 238 14.04 -0.01 9.53
C SER A 238 13.89 -1.54 9.64
N GLY A 239 13.74 -2.06 10.86
CA GLY A 239 13.45 -3.47 11.11
C GLY A 239 12.08 -3.91 10.56
N ILE A 240 11.07 -3.06 10.68
CA ILE A 240 9.73 -3.30 10.12
C ILE A 240 9.79 -3.31 8.59
N MET A 241 10.44 -2.30 7.99
CA MET A 241 10.60 -2.22 6.53
C MET A 241 11.38 -3.43 5.97
N LYS A 242 12.31 -3.99 6.74
CA LYS A 242 12.99 -5.24 6.39
C LYS A 242 12.05 -6.45 6.41
N LYS A 243 11.18 -6.57 7.41
CA LYS A 243 10.15 -7.62 7.47
C LYS A 243 9.18 -7.55 6.29
N TRP A 244 8.72 -6.35 5.93
CA TRP A 244 7.85 -6.13 4.76
C TRP A 244 8.53 -6.58 3.47
N ARG A 245 9.81 -6.25 3.30
CA ARG A 245 10.58 -6.71 2.14
C ARG A 245 10.60 -8.23 2.03
N TYR A 246 10.60 -8.96 3.15
CA TYR A 246 10.61 -10.43 3.14
C TYR A 246 9.24 -11.01 2.83
N ALA A 247 8.20 -10.44 3.43
CA ALA A 247 6.81 -10.80 3.15
C ALA A 247 6.45 -10.57 1.67
N LEU A 248 6.85 -9.44 1.10
CA LEU A 248 6.56 -9.13 -0.30
C LEU A 248 7.40 -10.00 -1.25
N ALA A 249 8.64 -10.33 -0.88
CA ALA A 249 9.46 -11.26 -1.66
C ALA A 249 8.86 -12.67 -1.72
N SER A 250 8.21 -13.16 -0.66
CA SER A 250 7.52 -14.47 -0.71
C SER A 250 6.33 -14.46 -1.68
N GLU A 251 5.76 -13.29 -1.97
CA GLU A 251 4.69 -13.10 -2.95
C GLU A 251 5.20 -12.83 -4.38
N GLY A 252 6.51 -12.89 -4.63
CA GLY A 252 7.06 -12.65 -5.97
C GLY A 252 7.36 -11.16 -6.27
N LEU A 253 7.41 -10.31 -5.24
CA LEU A 253 7.65 -8.87 -5.39
C LEU A 253 9.03 -8.49 -4.85
N LEU A 254 9.87 -7.89 -5.69
CA LEU A 254 11.19 -7.38 -5.28
C LEU A 254 11.20 -5.87 -5.20
N ARG A 255 11.76 -5.33 -4.11
CA ARG A 255 11.86 -3.87 -3.92
C ARG A 255 12.75 -3.24 -4.99
N LEU A 256 12.18 -2.32 -5.76
CA LEU A 256 12.86 -1.51 -6.75
C LEU A 256 13.38 -0.20 -6.14
N GLU A 257 12.54 0.48 -5.36
CA GLU A 257 12.82 1.80 -4.80
C GLU A 257 12.38 1.89 -3.33
N TYR A 258 13.05 2.75 -2.57
CA TYR A 258 12.67 3.13 -1.21
C TYR A 258 13.10 4.57 -0.93
N ASP A 259 12.14 5.40 -0.55
CA ASP A 259 12.35 6.76 -0.07
C ASP A 259 11.74 6.92 1.33
N LYS A 260 12.43 7.67 2.20
CA LYS A 260 11.85 8.19 3.45
C LYS A 260 11.61 9.69 3.27
N LEU A 261 10.34 10.07 3.18
CA LEU A 261 9.92 11.47 3.30
C LEU A 261 9.67 11.78 4.80
N PRO A 262 9.53 13.06 5.21
CA PRO A 262 9.40 13.41 6.63
C PRO A 262 8.38 12.57 7.40
N HIS A 263 7.18 12.40 6.83
CA HIS A 263 6.07 11.67 7.46
C HIS A 263 5.66 10.38 6.74
N LEU A 264 6.46 9.90 5.78
CA LEU A 264 6.11 8.74 4.94
C LEU A 264 7.31 7.83 4.70
N HIS A 265 7.06 6.52 4.65
CA HIS A 265 7.86 5.61 3.84
C HIS A 265 7.18 5.40 2.50
N CYS A 266 7.95 5.50 1.43
CA CYS A 266 7.50 5.33 0.07
C CYS A 266 8.33 4.22 -0.58
N MET A 267 7.67 3.23 -1.16
CA MET A 267 8.31 2.03 -1.69
C MET A 267 7.71 1.66 -3.02
N VAL A 268 8.57 1.17 -3.92
CA VAL A 268 8.14 0.53 -5.16
C VAL A 268 8.63 -0.89 -5.15
N PHE A 269 7.73 -1.84 -5.36
CA PHE A 269 8.05 -3.25 -5.56
C PHE A 269 7.67 -3.67 -6.96
N ARG A 270 8.53 -4.45 -7.61
CA ARG A 270 8.30 -4.96 -8.95
C ARG A 270 7.92 -6.43 -8.88
N LYS A 271 6.87 -6.83 -9.62
CA LYS A 271 6.53 -8.23 -9.83
C LYS A 271 7.60 -8.89 -10.68
N CYS A 272 8.23 -9.93 -10.15
CA CYS A 272 9.20 -10.72 -10.91
C CYS A 272 8.51 -11.37 -12.12
N ILE A 273 9.22 -11.37 -13.25
CA ILE A 273 8.81 -12.10 -14.45
C ILE A 273 8.97 -13.59 -14.19
N HIS A 274 10.11 -13.99 -13.60
CA HIS A 274 10.32 -15.39 -13.25
C HIS A 274 9.71 -15.70 -11.87
N PRO A 275 8.75 -16.65 -11.77
CA PRO A 275 8.02 -16.90 -10.51
C PRO A 275 8.92 -17.27 -9.32
N CYS A 276 10.01 -18.00 -9.55
CA CYS A 276 10.92 -18.42 -8.49
C CYS A 276 11.91 -17.35 -8.04
N LEU A 277 12.11 -16.27 -8.80
CA LEU A 277 13.24 -15.37 -8.56
C LEU A 277 13.20 -14.71 -7.18
N ALA A 278 12.04 -14.17 -6.79
CA ALA A 278 11.92 -13.49 -5.50
C ALA A 278 12.15 -14.46 -4.32
N ARG A 279 11.76 -15.73 -4.49
CA ARG A 279 11.99 -16.80 -3.51
C ARG A 279 13.47 -17.12 -3.39
N GLU A 280 14.18 -17.30 -4.50
CA GLU A 280 15.64 -17.55 -4.47
C GLU A 280 16.41 -16.37 -3.87
N TRP A 281 16.01 -15.15 -4.23
CA TRP A 281 16.53 -13.94 -3.61
C TRP A 281 16.29 -13.95 -2.09
N LEU A 282 15.06 -14.22 -1.64
CA LEU A 282 14.71 -14.27 -0.23
C LEU A 282 15.54 -15.32 0.53
N SER A 283 15.63 -16.54 0.01
CA SER A 283 16.45 -17.62 0.57
C SER A 283 17.91 -17.19 0.72
N SER A 284 18.47 -16.55 -0.31
CA SER A 284 19.85 -16.05 -0.28
C SER A 284 20.07 -14.99 0.80
N VAL A 285 19.15 -14.03 0.93
CA VAL A 285 19.28 -12.97 1.94
C VAL A 285 19.07 -13.53 3.35
N MET A 286 18.07 -14.39 3.57
CA MET A 286 17.86 -15.04 4.86
C MET A 286 19.08 -15.84 5.31
N LEU A 287 19.69 -16.64 4.42
CA LEU A 287 20.94 -17.34 4.73
C LEU A 287 22.06 -16.38 5.15
N SER A 288 22.21 -15.26 4.43
CA SER A 288 23.23 -14.25 4.74
C SER A 288 23.00 -13.56 6.09
N ASP A 289 21.75 -13.34 6.44
CA ASP A 289 21.33 -12.73 7.70
C ASP A 289 21.52 -13.66 8.89
N THR A 290 21.16 -14.93 8.74
CA THR A 290 21.38 -15.96 9.75
C THR A 290 22.87 -16.09 10.07
N LYS A 291 23.75 -16.08 9.05
CA LYS A 291 25.20 -16.04 9.24
C LYS A 291 25.69 -14.80 9.99
N LYS A 292 24.94 -13.69 9.95
CA LYS A 292 25.22 -12.44 10.67
C LYS A 292 24.49 -12.35 12.03
N GLY A 293 23.83 -13.42 12.48
CA GLY A 293 23.05 -13.43 13.72
C GLY A 293 21.75 -12.62 13.66
N LYS A 294 21.28 -12.24 12.46
CA LYS A 294 20.09 -11.40 12.23
C LYS A 294 18.91 -12.23 11.70
N SER A 295 18.53 -13.29 12.41
CA SER A 295 17.38 -14.12 12.01
C SER A 295 16.06 -13.36 12.13
N ILE A 296 15.18 -13.52 11.14
CA ILE A 296 13.79 -13.04 11.20
C ILE A 296 12.91 -14.26 11.43
N SER A 297 12.14 -14.25 12.51
CA SER A 297 11.14 -15.26 12.84
C SER A 297 9.75 -14.88 12.32
N GLY A 298 8.90 -15.89 12.12
CA GLY A 298 7.50 -15.74 11.72
C GLY A 298 7.23 -16.15 10.28
N SER A 299 6.00 -16.56 10.00
CA SER A 299 5.51 -16.78 8.63
C SER A 299 5.39 -15.44 7.89
N PRO A 300 5.41 -15.41 6.54
CA PRO A 300 5.30 -14.15 5.79
C PRO A 300 4.09 -13.28 6.15
N GLU A 301 2.95 -13.90 6.46
CA GLU A 301 1.74 -13.20 6.94
C GLU A 301 1.93 -12.48 8.28
N GLN A 302 2.86 -12.94 9.11
CA GLN A 302 3.21 -12.31 10.39
C GLN A 302 4.25 -11.18 10.24
N LEU A 303 4.80 -10.97 9.04
CA LEU A 303 5.88 -10.00 8.80
C LEU A 303 5.37 -8.64 8.32
N MET A 304 4.15 -8.55 7.80
CA MET A 304 3.51 -7.29 7.41
C MET A 304 2.99 -6.52 8.64
N VAL A 305 3.88 -6.19 9.58
CA VAL A 305 3.55 -5.50 10.84
C VAL A 305 3.67 -3.99 10.73
N ILE A 306 2.91 -3.25 11.51
CA ILE A 306 3.04 -1.79 11.68
C ILE A 306 3.40 -1.47 13.14
N PRO A 307 3.94 -0.27 13.44
CA PRO A 307 4.27 0.10 14.82
C PRO A 307 3.11 -0.10 15.81
N GLN A 308 1.88 0.15 15.38
CA GLN A 308 0.67 0.06 16.19
C GLN A 308 0.27 -1.37 16.59
N ASP A 309 0.83 -2.40 15.93
CA ASP A 309 0.62 -3.80 16.32
C ASP A 309 1.24 -4.11 17.68
N PHE A 310 2.26 -3.35 18.07
CA PHE A 310 2.99 -3.54 19.32
C PHE A 310 2.38 -2.75 20.49
N HIS A 311 1.30 -1.99 20.25
CA HIS A 311 0.63 -1.23 21.31
C HIS A 311 -0.20 -2.15 22.22
N SER A 312 -0.01 -1.97 23.53
CA SER A 312 -0.89 -2.52 24.56
C SER A 312 -2.07 -1.57 24.79
N TYR A 313 -3.23 -1.90 24.21
CA TYR A 313 -4.49 -1.27 24.57
C TYR A 313 -5.00 -1.96 25.84
N SER A 314 -4.92 -1.32 26.99
CA SER A 314 -5.45 -1.87 28.25
C SER A 314 -6.96 -1.70 28.31
N GLU A 315 -7.68 -2.75 28.73
CA GLU A 315 -9.15 -2.78 28.86
C GLU A 315 -9.72 -1.75 29.86
N GLU A 316 -8.89 -1.14 30.71
CA GLU A 316 -9.32 -0.14 31.71
C GLU A 316 -9.56 1.28 31.14
N GLN A 317 -9.28 1.54 29.85
CA GLN A 317 -9.52 2.85 29.23
C GLN A 317 -11.00 3.12 28.88
N ASP A 318 -11.91 2.17 29.09
CA ASP A 318 -13.33 2.34 28.81
C ASP A 318 -14.08 3.24 29.83
N ASN A 319 -13.44 3.63 30.94
CA ASN A 319 -14.11 4.37 32.03
C ASN A 319 -13.43 5.66 32.53
N LEU A 320 -12.38 6.16 31.86
CA LEU A 320 -11.75 7.43 32.25
C LEU A 320 -11.62 8.35 31.03
N LYS A 321 -12.17 9.56 31.18
CA LYS A 321 -12.04 10.67 30.23
C LYS A 321 -10.59 10.76 29.72
N HIS A 322 -10.43 10.60 28.41
CA HIS A 322 -9.30 11.09 27.59
C HIS A 322 -8.00 11.39 28.36
N GLU A 323 -7.28 10.35 28.80
CA GLU A 323 -5.82 10.47 28.94
C GLU A 323 -5.18 9.75 27.76
N VAL A 324 -4.91 10.58 26.74
CA VAL A 324 -4.21 10.20 25.51
C VAL A 324 -2.77 9.85 25.89
N ARG A 325 -2.34 8.62 25.62
CA ARG A 325 -0.90 8.30 25.63
C ARG A 325 -0.23 9.07 24.48
N ASP A 326 0.95 9.63 24.70
CA ASP A 326 1.76 10.33 23.69
C ASP A 326 1.89 9.55 22.36
N ASP A 327 1.89 8.21 22.42
CA ASP A 327 1.99 7.34 21.24
C ASP A 327 0.65 7.05 20.54
N ASP A 328 -0.51 7.27 21.18
CA ASP A 328 -1.83 7.21 20.53
C ASP A 328 -2.16 8.52 19.83
N GLU A 329 -1.62 9.65 20.31
CA GLU A 329 -1.52 10.87 19.52
C GLU A 329 -0.90 10.59 18.13
N SER A 330 -0.01 9.59 18.01
CA SER A 330 0.72 9.30 16.77
C SER A 330 -0.13 9.14 15.51
N ILE A 331 -1.31 8.49 15.49
CA ILE A 331 -2.07 8.36 14.22
C ILE A 331 -2.71 9.69 13.81
N ALA A 332 -3.40 10.37 14.73
CA ALA A 332 -4.03 11.66 14.41
C ALA A 332 -2.95 12.70 14.11
N THR A 333 -1.86 12.71 14.88
CA THR A 333 -0.68 13.54 14.62
C THR A 333 -0.03 13.15 13.30
N ILE A 334 0.08 11.86 12.96
CA ILE A 334 0.58 11.41 11.64
C ILE A 334 -0.30 11.96 10.53
N PHE A 335 -1.63 11.77 10.57
CA PHE A 335 -2.52 12.25 9.51
C PHE A 335 -2.60 13.79 9.47
N ALA A 336 -2.41 14.45 10.62
CA ALA A 336 -2.33 15.90 10.74
C ALA A 336 -0.98 16.48 10.26
N ASP A 337 0.10 15.71 10.41
CA ASP A 337 1.47 16.10 10.04
C ASP A 337 1.88 15.56 8.66
N LEU A 338 1.12 14.61 8.09
CA LEU A 338 1.17 14.29 6.66
C LEU A 338 1.05 15.63 5.93
N PRO A 339 1.98 15.92 5.00
CA PRO A 339 2.40 17.27 4.64
C PRO A 339 1.33 18.35 4.88
N THR A 340 1.41 18.98 6.05
CA THR A 340 1.33 20.43 6.13
C THR A 340 2.75 20.94 6.00
N LEU A 341 3.07 21.44 4.81
CA LEU A 341 4.39 21.89 4.37
C LEU A 341 5.41 20.82 3.97
#